data_AF-A0A8B7JM65-F1
#
_entry.id   AF-A0A8B7JM65-F1
#
_cell.length_a   1.000
_cell.length_b   1.000
_cell.length_c   1.000
_cell.angle_alpha   90.00
_cell.angle_beta   90.00
_cell.angle_gamma   90.00
#
_symmetry.space_group_name_H-M   'P 1'
#
loop_
_entity.id
_entity.type
_entity.pdbx_description
1 polymer ?
#
loop_
_entity_poly.entity_id
_entity_poly.type
_entity_poly.pdbx_seq_one_letter_code
_entity_poly.pdbx_strand_id
1 'polypeptide(L)'
;MCLVSNYTLAKENLSLRPQLENGKASLAIKYQELREIQEACWDKQQRLGAYLEKWSLQSALGQLQANLNASEAESEAQMEQFLSQDLPLDAFLESFCQSRTRSHICRTQLEKLQELLQKDKLGRVPACPAGCPGASASPARAHLAPLQSRAAPKDFHLHYGFVPAFLIPSEAFVPFPVPAAPPSHHLPALGHQPPAPRSKIPGPGSPLHLLRHIPLLSPRPFRVQQLPRQQKQEPPHR
;
A
#
# COMPACT_ATOMS: atom_id res chain seq x y z
N MET A 1 43.67 -29.16 38.40
CA MET A 1 43.54 -28.77 36.98
C MET A 1 42.24 -28.01 36.65
N CYS A 2 41.08 -28.35 37.21
CA CYS A 2 39.78 -27.76 36.82
C CYS A 2 39.57 -26.27 37.24
N LEU A 3 40.12 -25.84 38.38
CA LEU A 3 39.92 -24.47 38.89
C LEU A 3 40.65 -23.40 38.08
N VAL A 4 41.86 -23.71 37.60
CA VAL A 4 42.67 -22.78 36.79
C VAL A 4 42.00 -22.53 35.43
N SER A 5 41.44 -23.58 34.81
CA SER A 5 40.69 -23.47 33.56
C SER A 5 39.40 -22.65 33.71
N ASN A 6 38.64 -22.85 34.79
CA ASN A 6 37.46 -22.02 35.06
C ASN A 6 37.83 -20.55 35.30
N TYR A 7 38.94 -20.29 35.98
CA TYR A 7 39.42 -18.93 36.21
C TYR A 7 39.82 -18.23 34.91
N THR A 8 40.54 -18.90 34.01
CA THR A 8 40.91 -18.33 32.70
C THR A 8 39.69 -18.04 31.86
N LEU A 9 38.74 -18.99 31.77
CA LEU A 9 37.47 -18.79 31.07
C LEU A 9 36.62 -17.66 31.66
N ALA A 10 36.56 -17.54 33.00
CA ALA A 10 35.82 -16.45 33.64
C ALA A 10 36.45 -15.09 33.29
N LYS A 11 37.78 -14.98 33.31
CA LYS A 11 38.50 -13.76 32.96
C LYS A 11 38.27 -13.37 31.49
N GLU A 12 38.31 -14.34 30.58
CA GLU A 12 38.01 -14.13 29.15
C GLU A 12 36.54 -13.75 28.92
N ASN A 13 35.59 -14.42 29.57
CA ASN A 13 34.18 -14.05 29.47
C ASN A 13 33.93 -12.62 29.98
N LEU A 14 34.59 -12.22 31.08
CA LEU A 14 34.51 -10.86 31.61
C LEU A 14 35.11 -9.83 30.64
N SER A 15 36.19 -10.17 29.93
CA SER A 15 36.78 -9.25 28.94
C SER A 15 35.90 -9.08 27.69
N LEU A 16 35.06 -10.06 27.34
CA LEU A 16 34.13 -10.00 26.21
C LEU A 16 32.84 -9.21 26.52
N ARG A 17 32.42 -9.12 27.79
CA ARG A 17 31.21 -8.37 28.20
C ARG A 17 31.08 -6.96 27.59
N PRO A 18 32.09 -6.07 27.64
CA PRO A 18 31.95 -4.73 27.07
C PRO A 18 31.67 -4.76 25.57
N GLN A 19 32.28 -5.69 24.82
CA GLN A 19 32.02 -5.82 23.39
C GLN A 19 30.58 -6.28 23.12
N LEU A 20 30.07 -7.23 23.91
CA LEU A 20 28.69 -7.69 23.81
C LEU A 20 27.68 -6.59 24.15
N GLU A 21 27.91 -5.82 25.23
CA GLU A 21 27.02 -4.71 25.59
C GLU A 21 27.05 -3.60 24.55
N ASN A 22 28.22 -3.25 24.02
CA ASN A 22 28.34 -2.31 22.90
C ASN A 22 27.63 -2.83 21.64
N GLY A 23 27.74 -4.13 21.34
CA GLY A 23 27.04 -4.77 20.24
C GLY A 23 25.52 -4.71 20.41
N LYS A 24 25.00 -4.99 21.61
CA LYS A 24 23.57 -4.87 21.95
C LYS A 24 23.08 -3.44 21.78
N ALA A 25 23.82 -2.46 22.30
CA ALA A 25 23.49 -1.04 22.17
C ALA A 25 23.46 -0.61 20.69
N SER A 26 24.48 -0.99 19.92
CA SER A 26 24.56 -0.69 18.49
C SER A 26 23.40 -1.32 17.71
N LEU A 27 23.04 -2.56 18.02
CA LEU A 27 21.91 -3.25 17.42
C LEU A 27 20.58 -2.56 17.77
N ALA A 28 20.41 -2.14 19.03
CA ALA A 28 19.22 -1.42 19.47
C ALA A 28 19.05 -0.09 18.72
N ILE A 29 20.15 0.65 18.50
CA ILE A 29 20.16 1.88 17.69
C ILE A 29 19.73 1.56 16.26
N LYS A 30 20.29 0.53 15.62
CA LYS A 30 19.92 0.14 14.25
C LYS A 30 18.45 -0.26 14.12
N TYR A 31 17.89 -0.97 15.11
CA TYR A 31 16.46 -1.27 15.14
C TYR A 31 15.60 -0.02 15.33
N GLN A 32 16.06 0.94 16.12
CA GLN A 32 15.37 2.22 16.30
C GLN A 32 15.35 3.01 14.99
N GLU A 33 16.51 3.16 14.32
CA GLU A 33 16.61 3.80 13.00
C GLU A 33 15.68 3.12 11.98
N LEU A 34 15.65 1.78 11.95
CA LEU A 34 14.77 1.03 11.06
C LEU A 34 13.30 1.34 11.31
N ARG A 35 12.87 1.42 12.59
CA ARG A 35 11.49 1.78 12.94
C ARG A 35 11.14 3.18 12.46
N GLU A 36 12.02 4.15 12.70
CA GLU A 36 11.81 5.53 12.26
C GLU A 36 11.68 5.64 10.75
N ILE A 37 12.53 4.93 9.99
CA ILE A 37 12.43 4.89 8.53
C ILE A 37 11.14 4.20 8.08
N GLN A 38 10.73 3.12 8.75
CA GLN A 38 9.49 2.42 8.43
C GLN A 38 8.26 3.31 8.66
N GLU A 39 8.21 4.03 9.79
CA GLU A 39 7.15 4.99 10.10
C GLU A 39 7.13 6.13 9.07
N ALA A 40 8.29 6.72 8.76
CA ALA A 40 8.38 7.77 7.74
C ALA A 40 7.97 7.27 6.34
N CYS A 41 8.29 6.03 5.99
CA CYS A 41 7.86 5.40 4.74
C CYS A 41 6.34 5.21 4.72
N TRP A 42 5.77 4.71 5.82
CA TRP A 42 4.34 4.55 5.98
C TRP A 42 3.60 5.88 5.84
N ASP A 43 4.07 6.93 6.52
CA ASP A 43 3.49 8.27 6.41
C ASP A 43 3.52 8.81 4.97
N LYS A 44 4.64 8.64 4.28
CA LYS A 44 4.75 9.02 2.86
C LYS A 44 3.79 8.22 2.00
N GLN A 45 3.65 6.92 2.24
CA GLN A 45 2.71 6.06 1.51
C GLN A 45 1.26 6.48 1.74
N GLN A 46 0.87 6.80 2.98
CA GLN A 46 -0.47 7.30 3.28
C GLN A 46 -0.76 8.63 2.59
N ARG A 47 0.19 9.57 2.61
CA ARG A 47 0.07 10.86 1.90
C ARG A 47 -0.08 10.64 0.40
N LEU A 48 0.75 9.79 -0.19
CA LEU A 48 0.66 9.44 -1.61
C LEU A 48 -0.70 8.79 -1.95
N GLY A 49 -1.18 7.87 -1.11
CA GLY A 49 -2.50 7.28 -1.26
C GLY A 49 -3.60 8.33 -1.30
N ALA A 50 -3.61 9.26 -0.35
CA ALA A 50 -4.58 10.36 -0.33
C ALA A 50 -4.50 11.27 -1.56
N TYR A 51 -3.29 11.57 -2.05
CA TYR A 51 -3.12 12.34 -3.29
C TYR A 51 -3.64 11.56 -4.51
N LEU A 52 -3.32 10.28 -4.64
CA LEU A 52 -3.76 9.45 -5.76
C LEU A 52 -5.28 9.28 -5.78
N GLU A 53 -5.92 9.15 -4.61
CA GLU A 53 -7.38 9.09 -4.51
C GLU A 53 -8.02 10.42 -4.94
N LYS A 54 -7.50 11.56 -4.48
CA LYS A 54 -7.98 12.90 -4.87
C LYS A 54 -7.87 13.15 -6.37
N TRP A 55 -6.78 12.69 -6.98
CA TRP A 55 -6.53 12.86 -8.42
C TRP A 55 -6.90 11.62 -9.24
N SER A 56 -7.68 10.72 -8.63
CA SER A 56 -8.13 9.52 -9.32
C SER A 56 -9.13 9.86 -10.41
N LEU A 57 -9.19 9.01 -11.42
CA LEU A 57 -10.15 9.12 -12.52
C LEU A 57 -11.61 9.05 -12.03
N GLN A 58 -11.85 8.30 -10.95
CA GLN A 58 -13.15 8.22 -10.30
C GLN A 58 -13.50 9.51 -9.56
N SER A 59 -12.54 10.12 -8.85
CA SER A 59 -12.75 11.43 -8.21
C SER A 59 -13.06 12.51 -9.26
N ALA A 60 -12.33 12.53 -10.38
CA ALA A 60 -12.60 13.43 -11.49
C ALA A 60 -14.01 13.25 -12.08
N LEU A 61 -14.47 12.01 -12.28
CA LEU A 61 -15.85 11.72 -12.69
C LEU A 61 -16.88 12.26 -11.70
N GLY A 62 -16.68 12.00 -10.40
CA GLY A 62 -17.58 12.49 -9.35
C GLY A 62 -17.66 14.00 -9.33
N GLN A 63 -16.53 14.69 -9.48
CA GLN A 63 -16.49 16.15 -9.54
C GLN A 63 -17.20 16.70 -10.79
N LEU A 64 -16.98 16.09 -11.96
CA LEU A 64 -17.66 16.50 -13.20
C LEU A 64 -19.18 16.30 -13.10
N GLN A 65 -19.63 15.18 -12.51
CA GLN A 65 -21.04 14.92 -12.30
C GLN A 65 -21.66 15.94 -11.33
N ALA A 66 -20.98 16.26 -10.22
CA ALA A 66 -21.44 17.28 -9.28
C ALA A 66 -21.53 18.67 -9.94
N ASN A 67 -20.52 19.05 -10.74
CA ASN A 67 -20.52 20.30 -11.49
C ASN A 67 -21.64 20.36 -12.54
N LEU A 68 -21.88 19.25 -13.24
CA LEU A 68 -23.00 19.14 -14.19
C LEU A 68 -24.33 19.39 -13.49
N ASN A 69 -24.60 18.64 -12.41
CA ASN A 69 -25.84 18.78 -11.64
C ASN A 69 -26.00 20.20 -11.09
N ALA A 70 -24.92 20.81 -10.58
CA ALA A 70 -24.94 22.19 -10.08
C ALA A 70 -25.28 23.18 -11.19
N SER A 71 -24.65 23.08 -12.36
CA SER A 71 -24.95 23.96 -13.50
C SER A 71 -26.34 23.76 -14.10
N GLU A 72 -26.86 22.52 -14.08
CA GLU A 72 -28.25 22.24 -14.49
C GLU A 72 -29.24 22.87 -13.51
N ALA A 73 -29.03 22.68 -12.20
CA ALA A 73 -29.85 23.31 -11.16
C ALA A 73 -29.78 24.85 -11.20
N GLU A 74 -28.60 25.44 -11.45
CA GLU A 74 -28.46 26.89 -11.68
C GLU A 74 -29.32 27.34 -12.87
N SER A 75 -29.31 26.58 -13.98
CA SER A 75 -30.10 26.92 -15.17
C SER A 75 -31.61 26.79 -14.95
N GLU A 76 -32.04 25.81 -14.15
CA GLU A 76 -33.44 25.64 -13.74
C GLU A 76 -33.90 26.79 -12.84
N ALA A 77 -33.09 27.16 -11.84
CA ALA A 77 -33.40 28.29 -10.96
C ALA A 77 -33.51 29.62 -11.72
N GLN A 78 -32.60 29.86 -12.68
CA GLN A 78 -32.66 31.03 -13.56
C GLN A 78 -33.93 31.05 -14.42
N MET A 79 -34.36 29.89 -14.92
CA MET A 79 -35.60 29.75 -15.67
C MET A 79 -36.82 30.06 -14.79
N GLU A 80 -36.88 29.51 -13.58
CA GLU A 80 -37.97 29.76 -12.63
C GLU A 80 -38.07 31.24 -12.25
N GLN A 81 -36.94 31.90 -11.98
CA GLN A 81 -36.90 33.34 -11.70
C GLN A 81 -37.39 34.18 -12.88
N PHE A 82 -36.99 33.83 -14.10
CA PHE A 82 -37.44 34.53 -15.31
C PHE A 82 -38.96 34.36 -15.53
N LEU A 83 -39.49 33.14 -15.37
CA LEU A 83 -40.93 32.88 -15.49
C LEU A 83 -41.76 33.58 -14.40
N SER A 84 -41.16 33.79 -13.23
CA SER A 84 -41.75 34.56 -12.12
C SER A 84 -41.65 36.08 -12.32
N GLN A 85 -41.02 36.54 -13.40
CA GLN A 85 -40.74 37.95 -13.70
C GLN A 85 -39.78 38.63 -12.70
N ASP A 86 -39.04 37.85 -11.91
CA ASP A 86 -38.05 38.34 -10.93
C ASP A 86 -36.69 38.66 -11.58
N LEU A 87 -36.48 38.22 -12.83
CA LEU A 87 -35.24 38.40 -13.58
C LEU A 87 -35.53 39.04 -14.95
N PRO A 88 -34.91 40.19 -15.30
CA PRO A 88 -35.12 40.82 -16.60
C PRO A 88 -34.49 40.00 -17.74
N LEU A 89 -35.05 40.13 -18.94
CA LEU A 89 -34.68 39.32 -20.10
C LEU A 89 -33.17 39.33 -20.41
N ASP A 90 -32.54 40.49 -20.43
CA ASP A 90 -31.12 40.60 -20.79
C ASP A 90 -30.22 39.86 -19.79
N ALA A 91 -30.51 40.00 -18.48
CA ALA A 91 -29.79 39.30 -17.42
C ALA A 91 -30.05 37.79 -17.42
N PHE A 92 -31.28 37.38 -17.73
CA PHE A 92 -31.62 35.98 -17.92
C PHE A 92 -30.82 35.37 -19.07
N LEU A 93 -30.83 36.00 -20.25
CA LEU A 93 -30.13 35.48 -21.42
C LEU A 93 -28.63 35.32 -21.15
N GLU A 94 -27.99 36.32 -20.54
CA GLU A 94 -26.56 36.23 -20.21
C GLU A 94 -26.29 35.08 -19.24
N SER A 95 -26.97 35.04 -18.10
CA SER A 95 -26.70 34.09 -17.04
C SER A 95 -27.13 32.64 -17.37
N PHE A 96 -28.24 32.48 -18.08
CA PHE A 96 -28.73 31.19 -18.56
C PHE A 96 -27.86 30.61 -19.67
N CYS A 97 -27.40 31.43 -20.63
CA CYS A 97 -26.44 30.95 -21.63
C CYS A 97 -25.16 30.46 -20.95
N GLN A 98 -24.65 31.20 -19.96
CA GLN A 98 -23.45 30.81 -19.22
C GLN A 98 -23.62 29.49 -18.44
N SER A 99 -24.73 29.30 -17.72
CA SER A 99 -24.98 28.05 -16.98
C SER A 99 -25.18 26.86 -17.93
N ARG A 100 -25.92 27.05 -19.01
CA ARG A 100 -26.13 26.04 -20.06
C ARG A 100 -24.83 25.66 -20.77
N THR A 101 -23.99 26.64 -21.13
CA THR A 101 -22.67 26.36 -21.72
C THR A 101 -21.82 25.53 -20.77
N ARG A 102 -21.77 25.87 -19.47
CA ARG A 102 -21.05 25.07 -18.46
C ARG A 102 -21.61 23.64 -18.37
N SER A 103 -22.93 23.47 -18.31
CA SER A 103 -23.59 22.17 -18.30
C SER A 103 -23.23 21.32 -19.52
N HIS A 104 -23.29 21.89 -20.74
CA HIS A 104 -22.95 21.18 -21.97
C HIS A 104 -21.46 20.78 -22.04
N ILE A 105 -20.57 21.66 -21.58
CA ILE A 105 -19.13 21.34 -21.48
C ILE A 105 -18.92 20.19 -20.50
N CYS A 106 -19.49 20.26 -19.29
CA CYS A 106 -19.35 19.21 -18.28
C CYS A 106 -19.95 17.87 -18.76
N ARG A 107 -21.11 17.87 -19.41
CA ARG A 107 -21.73 16.68 -20.00
C ARG A 107 -20.80 16.03 -21.04
N THR A 108 -20.27 16.83 -21.96
CA THR A 108 -19.32 16.35 -22.97
C THR A 108 -18.05 15.78 -22.32
N GLN A 109 -17.48 16.48 -21.34
CA GLN A 109 -16.30 16.02 -20.62
C GLN A 109 -16.55 14.70 -19.88
N LEU A 110 -17.72 14.55 -19.26
CA LEU A 110 -18.12 13.35 -18.55
C LEU A 110 -18.29 12.16 -19.51
N GLU A 111 -18.95 12.36 -20.65
CA GLU A 111 -19.06 11.35 -21.71
C GLU A 111 -17.69 10.89 -22.20
N LYS A 112 -16.79 11.84 -22.51
CA LYS A 112 -15.43 11.51 -22.96
C LYS A 112 -14.59 10.79 -21.91
N LEU A 113 -14.73 11.18 -20.64
CA LEU A 113 -14.04 10.50 -19.56
C LEU A 113 -14.56 9.06 -19.37
N GLN A 114 -15.86 8.86 -19.48
CA GLN A 114 -16.48 7.54 -19.43
C GLN A 114 -16.07 6.65 -20.61
N GLU A 115 -15.98 7.20 -21.82
CA GLU A 115 -15.48 6.48 -23.00
C GLU A 115 -14.04 5.97 -22.78
N LEU A 116 -13.15 6.80 -22.22
CA LEU A 116 -11.77 6.40 -21.91
C LEU A 116 -11.74 5.27 -20.87
N LEU A 117 -12.54 5.38 -19.81
CA LEU A 117 -12.67 4.32 -18.80
C LEU A 117 -13.17 2.99 -19.38
N GLN A 118 -14.10 3.03 -20.33
CA GLN A 118 -14.59 1.83 -21.00
C GLN A 118 -13.52 1.20 -21.90
N LYS A 119 -12.74 2.03 -22.61
CA LYS A 119 -11.61 1.56 -23.45
C LYS A 119 -10.51 0.91 -22.61
N ASP A 120 -10.17 1.48 -21.46
CA ASP A 120 -9.19 0.89 -20.54
C ASP A 120 -9.66 -0.47 -20.00
N LYS A 121 -10.96 -0.61 -19.72
CA LYS A 121 -11.56 -1.88 -19.29
C LYS A 121 -11.52 -2.92 -20.42
N LEU A 122 -11.79 -2.53 -21.66
CA LEU A 122 -11.80 -3.41 -22.82
C LEU A 122 -10.40 -3.81 -23.30
N GLY A 123 -9.41 -2.91 -23.18
CA GLY A 123 -7.99 -3.22 -23.43
C GLY A 123 -7.37 -4.14 -22.37
N ARG A 124 -8.04 -4.28 -21.21
CA ARG A 124 -7.66 -5.17 -20.11
C ARG A 124 -8.55 -6.42 -20.04
N VAL A 125 -8.94 -6.96 -21.19
CA VAL A 125 -9.51 -8.32 -21.24
C VAL A 125 -8.39 -9.32 -20.95
N PRO A 126 -8.50 -10.15 -19.90
CA PRO A 126 -7.63 -11.31 -19.75
C PRO A 126 -7.98 -12.30 -20.86
N ALA A 127 -6.96 -12.84 -21.52
CA ALA A 127 -7.11 -13.89 -22.52
C ALA A 127 -8.14 -14.94 -22.06
N CYS A 128 -9.19 -15.13 -22.85
CA CYS A 128 -10.27 -16.07 -22.57
C CYS A 128 -9.77 -17.52 -22.42
N PRO A 129 -10.49 -18.36 -21.65
CA PRO A 129 -10.14 -19.75 -21.41
C PRO A 129 -10.62 -20.63 -22.58
N ALA A 130 -9.68 -21.17 -23.36
CA ALA A 130 -9.94 -22.25 -24.30
C ALA A 130 -9.30 -23.53 -23.75
N GLY A 131 -10.13 -24.49 -23.39
CA GLY A 131 -9.71 -25.77 -22.85
C GLY A 131 -9.02 -26.67 -23.88
N CYS A 132 -8.10 -27.50 -23.39
CA CYS A 132 -7.95 -28.91 -23.77
C CYS A 132 -7.08 -29.64 -22.73
N PRO A 133 -7.20 -30.99 -22.61
CA PRO A 133 -6.89 -31.72 -21.40
C PRO A 133 -5.47 -32.34 -21.38
N GLY A 134 -4.89 -32.42 -20.17
CA GLY A 134 -3.93 -33.44 -19.76
C GLY A 134 -2.44 -33.17 -20.04
N ALA A 135 -1.68 -32.87 -18.98
CA ALA A 135 -0.46 -33.60 -18.57
C ALA A 135 0.33 -32.88 -17.46
N SER A 136 0.48 -33.58 -16.33
CA SER A 136 1.59 -33.61 -15.36
C SER A 136 2.32 -32.32 -14.89
N ALA A 137 2.18 -32.13 -13.57
CA ALA A 137 3.04 -31.49 -12.56
C ALA A 137 4.50 -31.09 -12.92
N SER A 138 4.87 -29.84 -12.57
CA SER A 138 5.95 -29.48 -11.62
C SER A 138 6.05 -27.95 -11.44
N PRO A 139 6.32 -27.38 -10.24
CA PRO A 139 6.39 -25.93 -10.04
C PRO A 139 7.82 -25.42 -10.23
N ALA A 140 8.08 -24.73 -11.34
CA ALA A 140 9.35 -24.04 -11.57
C ALA A 140 9.16 -22.51 -11.43
N ARG A 141 10.04 -21.93 -10.62
CA ARG A 141 10.22 -20.52 -10.29
C ARG A 141 9.99 -19.56 -11.46
N ALA A 142 9.15 -18.54 -11.25
CA ALA A 142 9.02 -17.39 -12.11
C ALA A 142 10.30 -16.53 -12.06
N HIS A 143 11.20 -16.75 -13.01
CA HIS A 143 12.24 -15.79 -13.36
C HIS A 143 11.59 -14.74 -14.28
N LEU A 144 11.59 -13.48 -13.84
CA LEU A 144 11.23 -12.33 -14.68
C LEU A 144 12.29 -12.17 -15.77
N ALA A 145 11.88 -12.36 -17.03
CA ALA A 145 12.72 -12.10 -18.19
C ALA A 145 12.74 -10.58 -18.51
N PRO A 146 13.89 -10.01 -18.93
CA PRO A 146 13.97 -8.61 -19.37
C PRO A 146 13.30 -8.44 -20.73
N LEU A 147 12.41 -7.44 -20.85
CA LEU A 147 11.83 -7.01 -22.10
C LEU A 147 12.94 -6.52 -23.06
N GLN A 148 13.10 -7.25 -24.16
CA GLN A 148 13.98 -6.87 -25.26
C GLN A 148 13.42 -5.66 -26.01
N SER A 149 14.36 -4.81 -26.41
CA SER A 149 14.17 -3.58 -27.15
C SER A 149 13.59 -3.81 -28.56
N ARG A 150 12.41 -3.22 -28.78
CA ARG A 150 12.04 -2.34 -29.91
C ARG A 150 12.37 -2.82 -31.33
N ALA A 151 11.35 -3.33 -32.03
CA ALA A 151 11.18 -3.19 -33.47
C ALA A 151 10.10 -2.12 -33.74
N ALA A 152 10.42 -1.15 -34.60
CA ALA A 152 9.54 -0.04 -34.97
C ALA A 152 8.50 -0.45 -36.02
N PRO A 153 7.30 0.17 -35.99
CA PRO A 153 6.55 0.44 -37.20
C PRO A 153 6.50 1.93 -37.51
N LYS A 154 6.53 2.19 -38.81
CA LYS A 154 6.59 3.48 -39.48
C LYS A 154 5.23 4.19 -39.48
N ASP A 155 5.31 5.51 -39.54
CA ASP A 155 4.42 6.46 -40.21
C ASP A 155 2.93 6.50 -39.84
N PHE A 156 2.58 7.44 -38.95
CA PHE A 156 1.38 8.27 -39.14
C PHE A 156 1.73 9.73 -38.84
N HIS A 157 1.89 10.49 -39.90
CA HIS A 157 2.08 11.94 -39.89
C HIS A 157 0.70 12.59 -39.73
N LEU A 158 0.39 13.10 -38.54
CA LEU A 158 -0.73 14.01 -38.34
C LEU A 158 -0.19 15.28 -37.68
N HIS A 159 -0.11 16.33 -38.50
CA HIS A 159 0.16 17.70 -38.08
C HIS A 159 -1.00 18.20 -37.22
N TYR A 160 -0.78 18.46 -35.94
CA TYR A 160 -1.37 19.60 -35.23
C TYR A 160 -0.43 19.97 -34.07
N GLY A 161 -0.05 21.25 -34.03
CA GLY A 161 0.99 21.78 -33.16
C GLY A 161 0.62 21.72 -31.68
N PHE A 162 1.39 20.96 -30.92
CA PHE A 162 1.57 21.18 -29.50
C PHE A 162 3.03 20.86 -29.18
N VAL A 163 3.83 21.89 -28.92
CA VAL A 163 5.25 21.76 -28.53
C VAL A 163 5.29 21.77 -27.00
N PRO A 164 5.64 20.68 -26.31
CA PRO A 164 5.97 20.74 -24.89
C PRO A 164 7.35 21.40 -24.76
N ALA A 165 7.38 22.59 -24.19
CA ALA A 165 8.60 23.37 -24.03
C ALA A 165 9.37 22.98 -22.76
N PHE A 166 10.00 21.79 -22.70
CA PHE A 166 11.13 21.54 -21.78
C PHE A 166 12.07 20.49 -22.38
N LEU A 167 13.25 20.92 -22.85
CA LEU A 167 14.36 20.04 -23.16
C LEU A 167 15.07 19.70 -21.84
N ILE A 168 14.97 18.45 -21.39
CA ILE A 168 15.84 17.92 -20.35
C ILE A 168 17.17 17.57 -21.03
N PRO A 169 18.31 18.13 -20.63
CA PRO A 169 19.60 17.70 -21.15
C PRO A 169 19.82 16.23 -20.80
N SER A 170 19.94 15.37 -21.82
CA SER A 170 20.51 14.04 -21.66
C SER A 170 22.01 14.19 -21.36
N GLU A 171 22.35 14.47 -20.11
CA GLU A 171 23.70 14.20 -19.63
C GLU A 171 23.88 12.69 -19.48
N ALA A 172 25.05 12.24 -19.94
CA ALA A 172 25.42 10.85 -20.08
C ALA A 172 25.14 10.04 -18.81
N PHE A 173 24.25 9.06 -18.93
CA PHE A 173 24.11 7.99 -17.95
C PHE A 173 25.40 7.18 -17.93
N VAL A 174 26.30 7.53 -17.02
CA VAL A 174 27.46 6.70 -16.69
C VAL A 174 26.93 5.55 -15.82
N PRO A 175 27.03 4.28 -16.23
CA PRO A 175 26.61 3.18 -15.37
C PRO A 175 27.54 3.14 -14.17
N PHE A 176 27.01 3.33 -12.96
CA PHE A 176 27.76 3.02 -11.75
C PHE A 176 28.16 1.53 -11.78
N PRO A 177 29.43 1.18 -11.51
CA PRO A 177 29.84 -0.21 -11.46
C PRO A 177 29.20 -0.86 -10.23
N VAL A 178 28.33 -1.83 -10.47
CA VAL A 178 27.78 -2.70 -9.42
C VAL A 178 28.90 -3.64 -8.95
N PRO A 179 29.28 -3.67 -7.67
CA PRO A 179 30.21 -4.67 -7.17
C PRO A 179 29.57 -6.05 -7.29
N ALA A 180 30.25 -6.98 -7.96
CA ALA A 180 29.83 -8.37 -8.04
C ALA A 180 29.74 -8.96 -6.62
N ALA A 181 28.62 -9.61 -6.30
CA ALA A 181 28.46 -10.35 -5.05
C ALA A 181 29.50 -11.49 -4.97
N PRO A 182 30.13 -11.72 -3.80
CA PRO A 182 31.08 -12.81 -3.65
C PRO A 182 30.36 -14.17 -3.74
N PRO A 183 31.03 -15.23 -4.23
CA PRO A 183 30.43 -16.55 -4.31
C PRO A 183 30.08 -17.09 -2.91
N SER A 184 28.92 -17.74 -2.80
CA SER A 184 28.47 -18.41 -1.58
C SER A 184 29.45 -19.52 -1.20
N HIS A 185 30.27 -19.28 -0.17
CA HIS A 185 31.05 -20.35 0.45
C HIS A 185 30.09 -21.26 1.22
N HIS A 186 30.04 -22.51 0.77
CA HIS A 186 29.34 -23.61 1.43
C HIS A 186 29.79 -23.73 2.89
N LEU A 187 28.85 -23.61 3.82
CA LEU A 187 29.08 -23.99 5.22
C LEU A 187 29.20 -25.52 5.31
N PRO A 188 30.17 -26.08 6.04
CA PRO A 188 30.28 -27.52 6.20
C PRO A 188 29.12 -28.06 7.04
N ALA A 189 28.51 -29.14 6.57
CA ALA A 189 27.46 -29.87 7.29
C ALA A 189 28.05 -30.49 8.57
N LEU A 190 27.49 -30.12 9.71
CA LEU A 190 27.86 -30.69 11.00
C LEU A 190 27.31 -32.12 11.10
N GLY A 191 28.23 -33.09 11.04
CA GLY A 191 28.24 -34.28 11.90
C GLY A 191 27.14 -35.33 11.70
N HIS A 192 27.55 -36.47 11.14
CA HIS A 192 26.90 -37.77 11.33
C HIS A 192 26.69 -38.09 12.82
N GLN A 193 25.46 -38.44 13.21
CA GLN A 193 25.13 -39.10 14.48
C GLN A 193 24.83 -40.58 14.20
N PRO A 194 25.33 -41.55 15.00
CA PRO A 194 25.06 -42.97 14.77
C PRO A 194 23.65 -43.39 15.23
N PRO A 195 23.08 -44.49 14.67
CA PRO A 195 21.69 -44.85 14.89
C PRO A 195 21.47 -45.59 16.22
N ALA A 196 20.48 -45.13 17.00
CA ALA A 196 19.89 -45.88 18.11
C ALA A 196 18.65 -46.68 17.64
N PRO A 197 18.29 -47.79 18.32
CA PRO A 197 17.54 -48.88 17.71
C PRO A 197 16.03 -48.67 17.61
N ARG A 198 15.46 -49.22 16.53
CA ARG A 198 14.02 -49.25 16.20
C ARG A 198 13.19 -49.95 17.27
N SER A 199 12.18 -49.26 17.82
CA SER A 199 11.02 -49.89 18.46
C SER A 199 9.81 -49.87 17.53
N LYS A 200 9.23 -51.05 17.31
CA LYS A 200 8.05 -51.32 16.47
C LYS A 200 6.79 -50.74 17.11
N ILE A 201 5.93 -50.11 16.31
CA ILE A 201 4.55 -49.74 16.66
C ILE A 201 3.61 -50.79 16.07
N PRO A 202 2.52 -51.12 16.76
CA PRO A 202 1.22 -51.31 16.11
C PRO A 202 0.21 -50.25 16.61
N GLY A 203 -0.48 -49.56 15.70
CA GLY A 203 -1.61 -48.66 16.01
C GLY A 203 -2.90 -49.46 16.26
N PRO A 204 -4.12 -48.88 16.14
CA PRO A 204 -4.53 -47.47 16.04
C PRO A 204 -5.69 -47.10 17.02
N GLY A 205 -5.89 -45.82 17.34
CA GLY A 205 -7.08 -45.37 18.09
C GLY A 205 -7.05 -43.91 18.54
N SER A 206 -7.96 -43.11 17.96
CA SER A 206 -8.35 -41.70 18.18
C SER A 206 -8.51 -41.22 19.66
N PRO A 207 -8.90 -39.96 19.95
CA PRO A 207 -8.38 -38.62 19.59
C PRO A 207 -8.12 -37.76 20.87
N LEU A 208 -7.90 -36.44 20.70
CA LEU A 208 -7.97 -35.35 21.70
C LEU A 208 -6.64 -34.94 22.37
N HIS A 209 -6.08 -33.79 21.96
CA HIS A 209 -6.13 -32.53 22.72
C HIS A 209 -5.18 -31.49 22.10
N LEU A 210 -5.78 -30.39 21.63
CA LEU A 210 -5.12 -29.10 21.44
C LEU A 210 -4.58 -28.63 22.79
N LEU A 211 -3.26 -28.41 22.89
CA LEU A 211 -2.71 -27.61 23.97
C LEU A 211 -1.50 -26.80 23.49
N ARG A 212 -1.80 -25.67 22.82
CA ARG A 212 -0.89 -24.52 22.79
C ARG A 212 -1.12 -23.71 24.06
N HIS A 213 -0.20 -23.77 25.02
CA HIS A 213 -0.08 -22.75 26.05
C HIS A 213 1.38 -22.35 26.23
N ILE A 214 1.70 -21.17 25.71
CA ILE A 214 2.86 -20.36 26.10
C ILE A 214 2.29 -19.29 27.05
N PRO A 215 2.70 -19.21 28.32
CA PRO A 215 2.28 -18.10 29.18
C PRO A 215 3.10 -16.85 28.84
N LEU A 216 2.46 -15.94 28.11
CA LEU A 216 2.89 -14.54 27.96
C LEU A 216 2.58 -13.79 29.28
N LEU A 217 3.64 -13.38 29.97
CA LEU A 217 3.58 -12.43 31.08
C LEU A 217 2.97 -11.11 30.57
N SER A 218 1.79 -10.78 31.06
CA SER A 218 1.10 -9.51 30.84
C SER A 218 1.22 -8.65 32.12
N PRO A 219 1.48 -7.33 32.04
CA PRO A 219 1.46 -6.46 33.21
C PRO A 219 0.02 -6.11 33.59
N ARG A 220 -0.33 -6.32 34.87
CA ARG A 220 -1.63 -5.93 35.46
C ARG A 220 -1.77 -4.41 35.56
N PRO A 221 -2.94 -3.82 35.24
CA PRO A 221 -3.27 -2.47 35.69
C PRO A 221 -3.90 -2.48 37.09
N PHE A 222 -3.61 -1.42 37.84
CA PHE A 222 -4.12 -1.12 39.18
C PHE A 222 -5.66 -1.06 39.22
N ARG A 223 -6.24 -1.67 40.26
CA ARG A 223 -7.67 -1.60 40.61
C ARG A 223 -7.91 -0.38 41.50
N VAL A 224 -8.46 0.70 40.93
CA VAL A 224 -9.05 1.80 41.71
C VAL A 224 -10.38 1.32 42.29
N GLN A 225 -10.50 1.29 43.62
CA GLN A 225 -11.78 1.09 44.31
C GLN A 225 -12.68 2.30 44.04
N GLN A 226 -13.80 2.08 43.35
CA GLN A 226 -14.91 3.03 43.33
C GLN A 226 -15.81 2.78 44.53
N LEU A 227 -15.93 3.81 45.37
CA LEU A 227 -16.85 3.91 46.51
C LEU A 227 -18.30 4.05 46.00
N PRO A 228 -19.33 3.50 46.67
CA PRO A 228 -20.70 3.56 46.18
C PRO A 228 -21.27 4.97 46.23
N ARG A 229 -21.91 5.35 45.13
CA ARG A 229 -22.62 6.60 44.90
C ARG A 229 -23.77 6.74 45.90
N GLN A 230 -23.67 7.70 46.84
CA GLN A 230 -24.79 8.13 47.65
C GLN A 230 -25.84 8.82 46.75
N GLN A 231 -27.02 8.22 46.64
CA GLN A 231 -28.24 8.91 46.28
C GLN A 231 -28.50 9.99 47.33
N LYS A 232 -28.63 11.25 46.91
CA LYS A 232 -29.26 12.27 47.74
C LYS A 232 -30.41 12.90 46.97
N GLN A 233 -31.58 12.71 47.58
CA GLN A 233 -32.89 13.18 47.18
C GLN A 233 -32.92 14.71 47.08
N GLU A 234 -33.62 15.20 46.07
CA GLU A 234 -34.12 16.57 45.95
C GLU A 234 -35.41 16.71 46.80
N PRO A 235 -35.62 17.83 47.50
CA PRO A 235 -36.90 18.55 47.33
C PRO A 235 -36.75 20.08 47.60
N PRO A 236 -37.85 20.86 47.67
CA PRO A 236 -38.60 21.38 46.55
C PRO A 236 -38.62 22.93 46.53
N HIS A 237 -39.21 23.47 45.47
CA HIS A 237 -39.61 24.86 45.29
C HIS A 237 -40.07 25.59 46.56
N ARG A 238 -39.49 26.77 46.82
CA ARG A 238 -40.23 28.01 47.08
C ARG A 238 -39.38 29.24 46.80
#